data_AF-A0A8H4QT91-F1
#
_entry.id   AF-A0A8H4QT91-F1
#
_cell.length_a   1.000
_cell.length_b   1.000
_cell.length_c   1.000
_cell.angle_alpha   90.00
_cell.angle_beta   90.00
_cell.angle_gamma   90.00
#
_symmetry.space_group_name_H-M   'P 1'
#
loop_
_entity.id
_entity.type
_entity.pdbx_description
1 polymer ?
#
loop_
_entity_poly.entity_id
_entity_poly.type
_entity_poly.pdbx_seq_one_letter_code
_entity_poly.pdbx_strand_id
1 'polypeptide(L)'
;MSFPTDEVITFSSRHTGGISLSLSRYHRQWFITFPRAYGMIAPQRISKSLNDPKAASSETEEHSRNHFWLNSTVPSSPYDPEDTESKHIGSTIHELLDADPKIARLTGRKRMEVSRAYDGEGKETECLEVEVLIPESGLLNQCYYCLAWEVQGQEQRFKSCGDDAFWCSSCESKGAVASSVSGTLEKLTRDKIFPLIDKNTEARDSLYASP
;
A
#
# COMPACT_ATOMS: atom_id res chain seq x y z
N MET A 1 3.74 -18.05 -13.39
CA MET A 1 3.43 -16.88 -14.22
C MET A 1 4.60 -15.92 -14.09
N SER A 2 5.21 -15.50 -15.20
CA SER A 2 6.26 -14.47 -15.19
C SER A 2 5.60 -13.12 -15.39
N PHE A 3 5.74 -12.21 -14.44
CA PHE A 3 5.27 -10.83 -14.60
C PHE A 3 6.27 -10.04 -15.45
N PRO A 4 5.82 -9.13 -16.34
CA PRO A 4 6.70 -8.15 -16.95
C PRO A 4 7.38 -7.34 -15.84
N THR A 5 8.70 -7.22 -15.87
CA THR A 5 9.46 -6.56 -14.80
C THR A 5 9.25 -5.05 -14.72
N ASP A 6 8.64 -4.45 -15.76
CA ASP A 6 8.68 -3.01 -15.99
C ASP A 6 7.31 -2.33 -15.81
N GLU A 7 6.28 -3.07 -15.38
CA GLU A 7 4.92 -2.53 -15.24
C GLU A 7 4.36 -2.69 -13.82
N VAL A 8 3.47 -1.77 -13.44
CA VAL A 8 2.70 -1.88 -12.20
C VAL A 8 1.73 -3.04 -12.35
N ILE A 9 1.86 -4.05 -11.50
CA ILE A 9 0.95 -5.18 -11.49
C ILE A 9 -0.35 -4.74 -10.84
N THR A 10 -1.42 -4.85 -11.61
CA THR A 10 -2.78 -4.62 -11.12
C THR A 10 -3.54 -5.91 -10.99
N PHE A 11 -4.46 -5.95 -10.04
CA PHE A 11 -5.37 -7.05 -9.82
C PHE A 11 -6.80 -6.54 -9.67
N SER A 12 -7.76 -7.41 -9.88
CA SER A 12 -9.14 -7.17 -9.53
C SER A 12 -9.67 -8.37 -8.77
N SER A 13 -10.76 -8.19 -8.03
CA SER A 13 -11.45 -9.29 -7.39
C SER A 13 -12.94 -9.14 -7.63
N ARG A 14 -13.68 -10.24 -7.61
CA ARG A 14 -15.14 -10.22 -7.64
C ARG A 14 -15.74 -9.35 -6.51
N HIS A 15 -14.98 -9.14 -5.43
CA HIS A 15 -15.35 -8.32 -4.28
C HIS A 15 -15.19 -6.81 -4.50
N THR A 16 -14.47 -6.39 -5.54
CA THR A 16 -14.17 -4.97 -5.83
C THR A 16 -15.07 -4.36 -6.90
N GLY A 17 -16.08 -5.10 -7.39
CA GLY A 17 -16.97 -4.62 -8.45
C GLY A 17 -16.26 -4.36 -9.78
N GLY A 18 -15.15 -5.06 -10.05
CA GLY A 18 -14.34 -4.87 -11.26
C GLY A 18 -13.39 -3.66 -11.20
N ILE A 19 -13.28 -3.01 -10.04
CA ILE A 19 -12.28 -1.96 -9.83
C ILE A 19 -10.89 -2.60 -9.80
N SER A 20 -10.00 -2.10 -10.65
CA SER A 20 -8.59 -2.48 -10.67
C SER A 20 -7.84 -1.79 -9.53
N LEU A 21 -7.06 -2.60 -8.81
CA LEU A 21 -6.27 -2.28 -7.64
C LEU A 21 -4.80 -2.63 -7.88
N SER A 22 -3.91 -2.09 -7.06
CA SER A 22 -2.50 -2.43 -6.99
C SER A 22 -2.07 -2.53 -5.53
N LEU A 23 -0.85 -3.04 -5.29
CA LEU A 23 -0.23 -2.96 -3.96
C LEU A 23 0.86 -1.90 -3.95
N SER A 24 1.03 -1.27 -2.80
CA SER A 24 2.14 -0.40 -2.48
C SER A 24 2.73 -0.78 -1.13
N ARG A 25 4.01 -0.45 -0.90
CA ARG A 25 4.71 -0.75 0.35
C ARG A 25 5.59 0.44 0.75
N TYR A 26 5.67 0.71 2.04
CA TYR A 26 6.70 1.57 2.63
C TYR A 26 7.16 0.97 3.95
N HIS A 27 8.46 0.61 4.03
CA HIS A 27 8.98 -0.23 5.11
C HIS A 27 8.11 -1.49 5.28
N ARG A 28 7.73 -1.80 6.52
CA ARG A 28 6.93 -2.97 6.86
C ARG A 28 5.44 -2.82 6.57
N GLN A 29 4.98 -1.67 6.08
CA GLN A 29 3.56 -1.40 5.90
C GLN A 29 3.13 -1.61 4.46
N TRP A 30 2.09 -2.42 4.30
CA TRP A 30 1.47 -2.73 3.02
C TRP A 30 0.15 -1.99 2.84
N PHE A 31 -0.14 -1.65 1.59
CA PHE A 31 -1.33 -0.88 1.21
C PHE A 31 -1.97 -1.45 -0.05
N ILE A 32 -3.30 -1.43 -0.08
CA ILE A 32 -4.07 -1.52 -1.34
C ILE A 32 -4.20 -0.11 -1.90
N THR A 33 -3.84 0.06 -3.17
CA THR A 33 -3.85 1.34 -3.86
C THR A 33 -4.62 1.30 -5.17
N PHE A 34 -5.09 2.46 -5.62
CA PHE A 34 -5.69 2.65 -6.93
C PHE A 34 -4.60 2.99 -7.96
N PRO A 35 -4.38 2.14 -8.98
CA PRO A 35 -3.32 2.35 -9.97
C PRO A 35 -3.61 3.53 -10.91
N ARG A 36 -4.88 3.95 -11.01
CA ARG A 36 -5.32 5.15 -11.75
C ARG A 36 -6.20 6.04 -10.88
N ALA A 37 -6.28 7.32 -11.24
CA ALA A 37 -7.22 8.25 -10.60
C ALA A 37 -8.62 7.94 -11.11
N TYR A 38 -9.49 7.41 -10.24
CA TYR A 38 -10.90 7.24 -10.55
C TYR A 38 -11.59 8.58 -10.27
N GLY A 39 -11.77 9.37 -11.32
CA GLY A 39 -11.98 10.83 -11.31
C GLY A 39 -13.17 11.43 -10.55
N MET A 40 -13.80 10.75 -9.59
CA MET A 40 -14.89 11.33 -8.77
C MET A 40 -14.94 10.89 -7.29
N ILE A 41 -14.03 10.06 -6.76
CA ILE A 41 -14.23 9.49 -5.39
C ILE A 41 -13.13 9.84 -4.38
N ALA A 42 -11.89 10.11 -4.78
CA ALA A 42 -10.89 10.73 -3.91
C ALA A 42 -9.66 11.19 -4.72
N PRO A 43 -8.97 12.27 -4.35
CA PRO A 43 -7.57 12.45 -4.74
C PRO A 43 -6.65 11.38 -4.12
N GLN A 44 -7.17 10.59 -3.17
CA GLN A 44 -6.48 9.52 -2.46
C GLN A 44 -6.36 8.27 -3.35
N ARG A 45 -5.13 7.81 -3.55
CA ARG A 45 -4.80 6.52 -4.17
C ARG A 45 -4.74 5.40 -3.15
N ILE A 46 -4.42 5.65 -1.88
CA ILE A 46 -4.45 4.62 -0.83
C ILE A 46 -5.89 4.28 -0.49
N SER A 47 -6.29 3.04 -0.76
CA SER A 47 -7.62 2.52 -0.41
C SER A 47 -7.65 1.95 1.00
N LYS A 48 -6.67 1.11 1.37
CA LYS A 48 -6.60 0.46 2.68
C LYS A 48 -5.16 0.21 3.11
N SER A 49 -4.88 0.39 4.39
CA SER A 49 -3.67 -0.14 5.05
C SER A 49 -3.92 -1.59 5.45
N LEU A 50 -2.94 -2.47 5.21
CA LEU A 50 -3.08 -3.91 5.41
C LEU A 50 -2.56 -4.42 6.75
N ASN A 51 -1.62 -3.69 7.37
CA ASN A 51 -1.04 -4.04 8.65
C ASN A 51 -0.56 -2.80 9.42
N ASP A 52 -0.37 -2.93 10.75
CA ASP A 52 0.26 -1.91 11.59
C ASP A 52 1.73 -2.32 11.85
N PRO A 53 2.73 -1.55 11.36
CA PRO A 53 4.14 -1.85 11.59
C PRO A 53 4.57 -1.71 13.06
N LYS A 54 3.78 -1.03 13.92
CA LYS A 54 4.06 -0.84 15.35
C LYS A 54 3.63 -2.01 16.22
N ALA A 55 2.89 -3.00 15.69
CA ALA A 55 2.68 -4.25 16.41
C ALA A 55 4.08 -4.82 16.71
N ALA A 56 4.35 -5.14 17.99
CA ALA A 56 5.65 -5.60 18.51
C ALA A 56 6.05 -6.97 17.93
N SER A 57 6.20 -7.02 16.62
CA SER A 57 6.52 -8.18 15.84
C SER A 57 8.02 -8.39 15.93
N SER A 58 8.41 -9.59 16.36
CA SER A 58 9.80 -10.07 16.32
C SER A 58 10.30 -10.33 14.89
N GLU A 59 9.59 -9.81 13.89
CA GLU A 59 9.81 -10.11 12.48
C GLU A 59 10.93 -9.25 11.91
N THR A 60 11.75 -9.89 11.08
CA THR A 60 12.82 -9.22 10.35
C THR A 60 12.24 -8.34 9.25
N GLU A 61 13.01 -7.33 8.83
CA GLU A 61 12.64 -6.48 7.70
C GLU A 61 12.45 -7.32 6.43
N GLU A 62 13.37 -8.27 6.20
CA GLU A 62 13.34 -9.17 5.05
C GLU A 62 12.06 -10.00 4.99
N HIS A 63 11.58 -10.52 6.12
CA HIS A 63 10.32 -11.26 6.17
C HIS A 63 9.14 -10.37 5.78
N SER A 64 9.13 -9.14 6.32
CA SER A 64 8.08 -8.14 6.10
C SER A 64 8.01 -7.62 4.65
N ARG A 65 9.07 -7.83 3.84
CA ARG A 65 9.10 -7.43 2.43
C ARG A 65 8.11 -8.17 1.56
N ASN A 66 7.72 -9.39 1.94
CA ASN A 66 6.77 -10.23 1.21
C ASN A 66 5.65 -10.78 2.11
N HIS A 67 5.65 -10.46 3.40
CA HIS A 67 4.64 -10.96 4.33
C HIS A 67 4.07 -9.84 5.19
N PHE A 68 2.81 -9.99 5.56
CA PHE A 68 2.18 -9.16 6.57
C PHE A 68 1.09 -9.93 7.30
N TRP A 69 0.71 -9.41 8.45
CA TRP A 69 -0.38 -9.94 9.26
C TRP A 69 -1.65 -9.14 9.04
N LEU A 70 -2.69 -9.83 8.60
CA LEU A 70 -3.99 -9.24 8.37
C LEU A 70 -4.92 -9.57 9.54
N ASN A 71 -5.48 -8.53 10.14
CA ASN A 71 -6.44 -8.67 11.22
C ASN A 71 -7.82 -9.09 10.67
N SER A 72 -8.34 -10.22 11.14
CA SER A 72 -9.65 -10.75 10.75
C SER A 72 -10.86 -10.01 11.35
N THR A 73 -10.67 -9.06 12.28
CA THR A 73 -11.79 -8.32 12.93
C THR A 73 -12.41 -7.21 12.11
N VAL A 74 -11.87 -6.87 10.93
CA VAL A 74 -12.68 -6.14 9.95
C VAL A 74 -13.91 -7.03 9.70
N PRO A 75 -15.16 -6.54 9.86
CA PRO A 75 -16.38 -7.35 9.87
C PRO A 75 -16.60 -8.03 8.52
N SER A 76 -15.85 -9.09 8.32
CA SER A 76 -15.86 -9.93 7.16
C SER A 76 -16.07 -11.35 7.65
N SER A 77 -16.93 -12.05 6.94
CA SER A 77 -17.16 -13.48 7.13
C SER A 77 -15.81 -14.20 7.13
N PRO A 78 -15.67 -15.32 7.86
CA PRO A 78 -14.52 -16.20 7.71
C PRO A 78 -14.28 -16.48 6.23
N TYR A 79 -13.02 -16.40 5.78
CA TYR A 79 -12.68 -16.69 4.40
C TYR A 79 -12.90 -18.18 4.12
N ASP A 80 -13.75 -18.49 3.15
CA ASP A 80 -14.01 -19.84 2.64
C ASP A 80 -13.62 -19.89 1.15
N PRO A 81 -12.55 -20.62 0.78
CA PRO A 81 -12.14 -20.73 -0.62
C PRO A 81 -13.17 -21.44 -1.51
N GLU A 82 -14.10 -22.22 -0.94
CA GLU A 82 -15.15 -22.92 -1.68
C GLU A 82 -16.37 -22.01 -1.96
N ASP A 83 -16.49 -20.86 -1.28
CA ASP A 83 -17.57 -19.90 -1.49
C ASP A 83 -17.35 -19.08 -2.76
N THR A 84 -17.73 -19.60 -3.93
CA THR A 84 -17.58 -18.90 -5.22
C THR A 84 -18.73 -17.95 -5.57
N GLU A 85 -19.79 -17.91 -4.77
CA GLU A 85 -21.02 -17.17 -5.09
C GLU A 85 -21.16 -15.85 -4.30
N SER A 86 -20.70 -15.81 -3.05
CA SER A 86 -20.96 -14.67 -2.20
C SER A 86 -20.06 -13.47 -2.50
N LYS A 87 -20.62 -12.26 -2.42
CA LYS A 87 -19.88 -11.01 -2.56
C LYS A 87 -19.62 -10.35 -1.22
N HIS A 88 -18.39 -10.48 -0.74
CA HIS A 88 -17.88 -9.83 0.48
C HIS A 88 -17.28 -8.44 0.19
N ILE A 89 -18.13 -7.46 -0.15
CA ILE A 89 -17.69 -6.09 -0.48
C ILE A 89 -16.96 -5.47 0.73
N GLY A 90 -15.75 -4.97 0.49
CA GLY A 90 -14.94 -4.32 1.54
C GLY A 90 -14.10 -5.30 2.37
N SER A 91 -14.26 -6.62 2.18
CA SER A 91 -13.44 -7.61 2.87
C SER A 91 -12.06 -7.74 2.24
N THR A 92 -11.05 -7.18 2.91
CA THR A 92 -9.66 -7.20 2.47
C THR A 92 -9.12 -8.61 2.23
N ILE A 93 -9.46 -9.58 3.09
CA ILE A 93 -8.96 -10.96 2.91
C ILE A 93 -9.50 -11.60 1.63
N HIS A 94 -10.80 -11.42 1.35
CA HIS A 94 -11.41 -11.92 0.13
C HIS A 94 -10.88 -11.19 -1.12
N GLU A 95 -10.72 -9.86 -1.03
CA GLU A 95 -10.15 -9.04 -2.11
C GLU A 95 -8.74 -9.50 -2.52
N LEU A 96 -7.90 -9.91 -1.56
CA LEU A 96 -6.53 -10.34 -1.81
C LEU A 96 -6.40 -11.79 -2.26
N LEU A 97 -7.14 -12.71 -1.62
CA LEU A 97 -7.02 -14.15 -1.90
C LEU A 97 -7.75 -14.58 -3.17
N ASP A 98 -8.84 -13.89 -3.53
CA ASP A 98 -9.60 -14.14 -4.77
C ASP A 98 -9.20 -13.16 -5.90
N ALA A 99 -8.04 -12.54 -5.77
CA ALA A 99 -7.51 -11.64 -6.78
C ALA A 99 -7.15 -12.38 -8.07
N ASP A 100 -7.49 -11.78 -9.21
CA ASP A 100 -7.02 -12.16 -10.54
C ASP A 100 -6.24 -11.00 -11.18
N PRO A 101 -4.94 -11.18 -11.53
CA PRO A 101 -4.14 -12.37 -11.27
C PRO A 101 -3.92 -12.63 -9.78
N LYS A 102 -3.53 -13.86 -9.42
CA LYS A 102 -3.24 -14.22 -8.04
C LYS A 102 -2.03 -13.43 -7.52
N ILE A 103 -2.27 -12.53 -6.57
CA ILE A 103 -1.25 -11.65 -5.98
C ILE A 103 -0.84 -12.00 -4.56
N ALA A 104 -1.62 -12.81 -3.85
CA ALA A 104 -1.36 -13.17 -2.47
C ALA A 104 -1.82 -14.61 -2.16
N ARG A 105 -1.32 -15.16 -1.05
CA ARG A 105 -1.82 -16.41 -0.46
C ARG A 105 -1.68 -16.40 1.05
N LEU A 106 -2.45 -17.25 1.72
CA LEU A 106 -2.24 -17.57 3.14
C LEU A 106 -1.01 -18.47 3.30
N THR A 107 -0.21 -18.22 4.34
CA THR A 107 0.90 -19.11 4.71
C THR A 107 0.45 -20.24 5.64
N GLY A 108 -0.72 -20.09 6.26
CA GLY A 108 -1.24 -20.97 7.31
C GLY A 108 -0.79 -20.58 8.72
N ARG A 109 0.13 -19.61 8.87
CA ARG A 109 0.48 -19.08 10.19
C ARG A 109 -0.60 -18.13 10.71
N LYS A 110 -0.81 -18.21 12.03
CA LYS A 110 -1.81 -17.46 12.78
C LYS A 110 -1.17 -16.91 14.04
N ARG A 111 -1.58 -15.72 14.47
CA ARG A 111 -1.19 -15.16 15.77
C ARG A 111 -2.36 -14.40 16.40
N MET A 112 -2.36 -14.30 17.72
CA MET A 112 -3.34 -13.47 18.43
C MET A 112 -2.76 -12.08 18.63
N GLU A 113 -3.54 -11.05 18.29
CA GLU A 113 -3.22 -9.66 18.56
C GLU A 113 -4.35 -8.99 19.33
N VAL A 114 -3.99 -8.12 20.26
CA VAL A 114 -4.95 -7.25 20.94
C VAL A 114 -5.27 -6.11 19.97
N SER A 115 -6.46 -6.14 19.37
CA SER A 115 -6.93 -5.06 18.50
C SER A 115 -6.95 -3.75 19.28
N ARG A 116 -6.55 -2.64 18.66
CA ARG A 116 -6.73 -1.31 19.26
C ARG A 116 -8.20 -0.91 19.12
N ALA A 117 -9.05 -1.45 19.98
CA ALA A 117 -10.44 -1.03 20.07
C ALA A 117 -10.50 0.43 20.57
N TYR A 118 -11.49 1.18 20.10
CA TYR A 118 -11.66 2.61 20.40
C TYR A 118 -11.91 2.90 21.89
N ASP A 119 -12.29 1.87 22.65
CA ASP A 119 -12.67 1.89 24.07
C ASP A 119 -11.55 1.48 25.03
N GLY A 120 -10.33 1.19 24.53
CA GLY A 120 -9.13 0.99 25.34
C GLY A 120 -8.95 -0.42 25.92
N GLU A 121 -10.00 -1.25 25.96
CA GLU A 121 -9.93 -2.68 26.31
C GLU A 121 -9.88 -3.52 25.03
N GLY A 122 -8.76 -3.39 24.31
CA GLY A 122 -8.56 -4.07 23.04
C GLY A 122 -8.99 -5.54 23.04
N LYS A 123 -9.67 -5.98 21.98
CA LYS A 123 -10.14 -7.35 21.85
C LYS A 123 -9.06 -8.23 21.23
N GLU A 124 -8.73 -9.36 21.87
CA GLU A 124 -7.89 -10.39 21.25
C GLU A 124 -8.53 -10.90 19.96
N THR A 125 -7.74 -10.84 18.89
CA THR A 125 -8.17 -11.19 17.54
C THR A 125 -7.14 -12.08 16.88
N GLU A 126 -7.62 -13.06 16.11
CA GLU A 126 -6.77 -13.85 15.24
C GLU A 126 -6.33 -13.02 14.02
N CYS A 127 -5.03 -12.85 13.87
CA CYS A 127 -4.39 -12.34 12.66
C CYS A 127 -3.90 -13.50 11.81
N LEU A 128 -4.15 -13.41 10.51
CA LEU A 128 -3.68 -14.37 9.51
C LEU A 128 -2.46 -13.81 8.81
N GLU A 129 -1.45 -14.63 8.62
CA GLU A 129 -0.31 -14.21 7.80
C GLU A 129 -0.61 -14.41 6.31
N VAL A 130 -0.34 -13.35 5.56
CA VAL A 130 -0.48 -13.28 4.11
C VAL A 130 0.90 -13.11 3.49
N GLU A 131 1.20 -13.93 2.48
CA GLU A 131 2.37 -13.79 1.62
C GLU A 131 1.96 -13.11 0.31
N VAL A 132 2.71 -12.08 -0.07
CA VAL A 132 2.60 -11.37 -1.35
C VAL A 132 3.45 -12.08 -2.39
N LEU A 133 2.83 -12.39 -3.52
CA LEU A 133 3.43 -13.17 -4.61
C LEU A 133 3.99 -12.30 -5.74
N ILE A 134 3.63 -11.02 -5.75
CA ILE A 134 4.14 -10.08 -6.76
C ILE A 134 5.52 -9.56 -6.36
N PRO A 135 6.44 -9.39 -7.33
CA PRO A 135 7.76 -8.84 -7.05
C PRO A 135 7.68 -7.36 -6.67
N GLU A 136 8.70 -6.84 -5.97
CA GLU A 136 8.81 -5.43 -5.60
C GLU A 136 8.72 -4.48 -6.81
N SER A 137 9.29 -4.88 -7.95
CA SER A 137 9.20 -4.11 -9.19
C SER A 137 7.77 -3.96 -9.70
N GLY A 138 6.84 -4.84 -9.30
CA GLY A 138 5.43 -4.77 -9.68
C GLY A 138 4.57 -3.85 -8.79
N LEU A 139 5.12 -3.32 -7.70
CA LEU A 139 4.38 -2.45 -6.77
C LEU A 139 4.14 -1.07 -7.37
N LEU A 140 3.04 -0.42 -7.01
CA LEU A 140 2.79 0.98 -7.36
C LEU A 140 3.61 1.88 -6.42
N ASN A 141 4.50 2.71 -6.98
CA ASN A 141 5.36 3.58 -6.19
C ASN A 141 4.80 5.00 -6.05
N GLN A 142 5.14 5.64 -4.93
CA GLN A 142 4.97 7.08 -4.72
C GLN A 142 6.34 7.76 -4.76
N CYS A 143 6.40 8.98 -5.30
CA CYS A 143 7.61 9.78 -5.26
C CYS A 143 7.82 10.35 -3.86
N TYR A 144 8.97 10.05 -3.26
CA TYR A 144 9.34 10.46 -1.91
C TYR A 144 9.39 11.98 -1.69
N TYR A 145 9.62 12.74 -2.76
CA TYR A 145 9.82 14.19 -2.70
C TYR A 145 8.56 15.00 -3.02
N CYS A 146 7.80 14.60 -4.04
CA CYS A 146 6.62 15.35 -4.50
C CYS A 146 5.28 14.67 -4.22
N LEU A 147 5.31 13.46 -3.67
CA LEU A 147 4.16 12.62 -3.37
C LEU A 147 3.31 12.26 -4.61
N ALA A 148 3.84 12.50 -5.81
CA ALA A 148 3.19 12.04 -7.04
C ALA A 148 3.20 10.51 -7.08
N TRP A 149 2.12 9.92 -7.56
CA TRP A 149 2.01 8.48 -7.77
C TRP A 149 2.49 8.10 -9.16
N GLU A 150 3.06 6.90 -9.28
CA GLU A 150 3.14 6.24 -10.58
C GLU A 150 1.71 6.09 -11.16
N VAL A 151 1.64 5.98 -12.49
CA VAL A 151 0.38 5.70 -13.18
C VAL A 151 0.57 4.41 -13.97
N GLN A 152 -0.44 3.54 -13.95
CA GLN A 152 -0.44 2.35 -14.79
C GLN A 152 -0.26 2.71 -16.27
N GLY A 153 0.60 1.98 -16.97
CA GLY A 153 0.91 2.21 -18.39
C GLY A 153 1.89 3.36 -18.64
N GLN A 154 2.49 3.94 -17.59
CA GLN A 154 3.60 4.87 -17.75
C GLN A 154 4.84 4.13 -18.28
N GLU A 155 5.47 4.65 -19.33
CA GLU A 155 6.61 4.01 -20.01
C GLU A 155 7.84 3.84 -19.11
N GLN A 156 8.02 4.74 -18.13
CA GLN A 156 9.18 4.74 -17.24
C GLN A 156 8.75 4.64 -15.78
N ARG A 157 9.23 3.61 -15.08
CA ARG A 157 9.07 3.45 -13.63
C ARG A 157 9.87 4.52 -12.87
N PHE A 158 9.40 4.86 -11.67
CA PHE A 158 10.13 5.72 -10.76
C PHE A 158 11.41 5.01 -10.31
N LYS A 159 12.50 5.76 -10.23
CA LYS A 159 13.81 5.22 -9.87
C LYS A 159 13.93 5.10 -8.37
N SER A 160 14.44 3.97 -7.88
CA SER A 160 14.75 3.80 -6.46
C SER A 160 15.85 4.79 -6.03
N CYS A 161 15.65 5.43 -4.88
CA CYS A 161 16.58 6.36 -4.24
C CYS A 161 16.89 5.98 -2.78
N GLY A 162 16.56 4.76 -2.37
CA GLY A 162 16.72 4.23 -1.02
C GLY A 162 15.81 3.03 -0.78
N ASP A 163 15.82 2.51 0.44
CA ASP A 163 14.91 1.43 0.86
C ASP A 163 13.47 1.94 0.82
N ASP A 164 12.66 1.36 -0.08
CA ASP A 164 11.25 1.70 -0.33
C ASP A 164 10.98 3.18 -0.68
N ALA A 165 12.01 3.88 -1.14
CA ALA A 165 11.92 5.28 -1.56
C ALA A 165 12.22 5.41 -3.05
N PHE A 166 11.39 6.21 -3.73
CA PHE A 166 11.46 6.36 -5.19
C PHE A 166 11.38 7.83 -5.61
N TRP A 167 12.00 8.16 -6.73
CA TRP A 167 11.91 9.46 -7.38
C TRP A 167 11.22 9.35 -8.74
N CYS A 168 10.28 10.24 -9.01
CA CYS A 168 9.77 10.44 -10.37
C CYS A 168 10.83 11.15 -11.22
N SER A 169 10.75 11.00 -12.55
CA SER A 169 11.76 11.54 -13.48
C SER A 169 11.96 13.07 -13.33
N SER A 170 10.90 13.82 -13.01
CA SER A 170 11.00 15.27 -12.75
C SER A 170 11.72 15.61 -11.45
N CYS A 171 11.63 14.76 -10.42
CA CYS A 171 12.32 14.97 -9.15
C CYS A 171 13.76 14.46 -9.23
N GLU A 172 14.01 13.38 -9.96
CA GLU A 172 15.35 12.88 -10.24
C GLU A 172 16.18 13.93 -10.99
N SER A 173 15.63 14.55 -12.04
CA SER A 173 16.34 15.56 -12.84
C SER A 173 16.71 16.82 -12.05
N LYS A 174 15.95 17.11 -10.98
CA LYS A 174 16.21 18.21 -10.02
C LYS A 174 17.11 17.75 -8.88
N GLY A 175 17.07 16.46 -8.55
CA GLY A 175 17.65 15.84 -7.36
C GLY A 175 19.17 15.87 -7.32
N ALA A 176 19.86 15.83 -8.46
CA ALA A 176 21.33 15.99 -8.49
C ALA A 176 21.81 17.33 -7.87
N VAL A 177 20.94 18.35 -7.83
CA VAL A 177 21.24 19.67 -7.25
C VAL A 177 20.72 19.79 -5.79
N ALA A 178 19.70 19.00 -5.42
CA ALA A 178 19.07 19.05 -4.09
C ALA A 178 19.64 18.00 -3.09
N SER A 179 20.20 16.88 -3.56
CA SER A 179 20.80 15.85 -2.71
C SER A 179 22.07 16.30 -1.98
N SER A 180 22.63 17.47 -2.34
CA SER A 180 23.72 18.14 -1.60
C SER A 180 23.23 18.98 -0.41
N VAL A 181 21.94 19.27 -0.27
CA VAL A 181 21.41 20.15 0.79
C VAL A 181 20.09 19.60 1.35
N SER A 182 20.20 18.81 2.43
CA SER A 182 19.16 18.64 3.47
C SER A 182 17.86 17.90 3.10
N GLY A 183 17.91 16.56 3.16
CA GLY A 183 16.74 15.66 3.07
C GLY A 183 15.68 15.80 4.18
N THR A 184 15.91 16.61 5.21
CA THR A 184 14.96 16.86 6.31
C THR A 184 14.35 18.26 6.29
N LEU A 185 15.06 19.28 5.80
CA LEU A 185 14.59 20.66 5.82
C LEU A 185 13.60 20.95 4.68
N GLU A 186 13.82 20.37 3.49
CA GLU A 186 12.92 20.54 2.34
C GLU A 186 11.59 19.79 2.49
N LYS A 187 11.57 18.62 3.17
CA LYS A 187 10.32 17.93 3.49
C LYS A 187 9.41 18.77 4.37
N LEU A 188 9.99 19.37 5.41
CA LEU A 188 9.28 20.22 6.36
C LEU A 188 8.79 21.54 5.73
N THR A 189 9.53 22.12 4.78
CA THR A 189 9.09 23.33 4.08
C THR A 189 8.09 23.02 2.97
N ARG A 190 8.21 21.91 2.25
CA ARG A 190 7.26 21.56 1.19
C ARG A 190 5.86 21.27 1.75
N ASP A 191 5.77 20.48 2.82
CA ASP A 191 4.48 20.15 3.46
C ASP A 191 3.85 21.35 4.17
N LYS A 192 4.63 22.36 4.56
CA LYS A 192 4.12 23.59 5.20
C LYS A 192 3.82 24.73 4.22
N ILE A 193 4.54 24.83 3.09
CA ILE A 193 4.46 25.98 2.18
C ILE A 193 3.53 25.72 0.99
N PHE A 194 3.45 24.51 0.46
CA PHE A 194 2.55 24.23 -0.67
C PHE A 194 1.05 24.40 -0.35
N PRO A 195 0.54 24.06 0.86
CA PRO A 195 -0.86 24.34 1.22
C PRO A 195 -1.19 25.83 1.32
N LEU A 196 -0.19 26.70 1.47
CA LEU A 196 -0.37 28.15 1.57
C LEU A 196 -0.53 28.83 0.19
N ILE A 197 -0.05 28.19 -0.87
CA ILE A 197 -0.10 28.73 -2.25
C ILE A 197 -1.31 28.18 -3.01
N ASP A 198 -1.80 26.99 -2.64
CA ASP A 198 -2.96 26.36 -3.26
C ASP A 198 -4.00 25.97 -2.20
N LYS A 199 -4.92 26.89 -1.91
CA LYS A 199 -5.98 26.70 -0.88
C LYS A 199 -6.97 25.56 -1.21
N ASN A 200 -6.84 24.92 -2.37
CA ASN A 200 -7.67 23.81 -2.81
C ASN A 200 -6.94 22.45 -2.81
N THR A 201 -5.67 22.37 -2.41
CA THR A 201 -5.03 21.06 -2.25
C THR A 201 -5.48 20.41 -0.94
N GLU A 202 -6.47 19.53 -1.04
CA GLU A 202 -6.67 18.48 -0.03
C GLU A 202 -5.33 17.80 0.26
N ALA A 203 -5.10 17.41 1.52
CA ALA A 203 -3.89 16.71 1.91
C ALA A 203 -3.69 15.50 0.99
N ARG A 204 -2.56 15.47 0.27
CA ARG A 204 -2.21 14.33 -0.59
C ARG A 204 -2.03 13.11 0.31
N ASP A 205 -2.62 11.99 -0.10
CA ASP A 205 -2.35 10.72 0.54
C ASP A 205 -0.85 10.40 0.44
N SER A 206 -0.27 9.89 1.51
CA SER A 206 1.17 9.71 1.61
C SER A 206 1.47 8.35 2.23
N LEU A 207 2.26 7.53 1.52
CA LEU A 207 2.84 6.31 2.07
C LEU A 207 3.76 6.61 3.25
N TYR A 208 4.28 7.84 3.33
CA TYR A 208 5.28 8.27 4.29
C TYR A 208 4.68 8.97 5.51
N ALA A 209 3.36 9.14 5.56
CA ALA A 209 2.71 9.62 6.76
C ALA A 209 2.83 8.53 7.83
N SER A 210 3.56 8.83 8.91
CA SER A 210 3.62 7.93 10.06
C SER A 210 2.18 7.66 10.55
N PRO A 211 1.80 6.40 10.84
CA PRO A 211 0.60 6.12 11.59
C PRO A 211 0.69 6.69 13.02
#